data_AF-A0A942N9A4-F1
#
_entry.id   AF-A0A942N9A4-F1
#
_cell.length_a   1.000
_cell.length_b   1.000
_cell.length_c   1.000
_cell.angle_alpha   90.00
_cell.angle_beta   90.00
_cell.angle_gamma   90.00
#
_symmetry.space_group_name_H-M   'P 1'
#
loop_
_entity.id
_entity.type
_entity.pdbx_description
1 polymer ?
#
loop_
_entity_poly.entity_id
_entity_poly.type
_entity_poly.pdbx_seq_one_letter_code
_entity_poly.pdbx_strand_id
1 'polypeptide(L)'
;MESTFTLNTKSLKQALSSMKRVAGKSYNNDVLKISVLPDKVEIAIQGVIKFLTAKTEGFADIFIPTKVLEAYMQTTSTASISFIFKEGEMQCGSSIYNSKAIRVETIFSNPDNDLPLNTNNLVLLRYAENNTENKIEKLGLTNQIRNAKRQLTTNINNALKHLSKYEVSYDELHNIIYKKIKPE
;
A
#
# COMPACT_ATOMS: atom_id res chain seq x y z
N MET A 1 0.66 -10.12 -2.64
CA MET A 1 -0.48 -9.28 -2.21
C MET A 1 -1.39 -9.12 -3.41
N GLU A 2 -2.71 -9.21 -3.20
CA GLU A 2 -3.72 -9.25 -4.25
C GLU A 2 -4.73 -8.12 -4.01
N SER A 3 -5.08 -7.35 -5.04
CA SER A 3 -6.16 -6.36 -5.00
C SER A 3 -7.18 -6.65 -6.09
N THR A 4 -8.46 -6.61 -5.72
CA THR A 4 -9.54 -6.99 -6.62
C THR A 4 -10.57 -5.88 -6.72
N PHE A 5 -11.01 -5.56 -7.92
CA PHE A 5 -12.15 -4.67 -8.11
C PHE A 5 -12.98 -5.05 -9.33
N THR A 6 -14.28 -4.79 -9.25
CA THR A 6 -15.25 -5.06 -10.31
C THR A 6 -15.99 -3.79 -10.68
N LEU A 7 -16.00 -3.45 -11.97
CA LEU A 7 -16.58 -2.21 -12.48
C LEU A 7 -17.42 -2.42 -13.75
N ASN A 8 -18.24 -1.42 -14.05
CA ASN A 8 -19.00 -1.38 -15.29
C ASN A 8 -18.08 -1.06 -16.48
N THR A 9 -18.08 -1.95 -17.47
CA THR A 9 -17.22 -1.86 -18.67
C THR A 9 -17.44 -0.56 -19.44
N LYS A 10 -18.70 -0.11 -19.58
CA LYS A 10 -19.04 1.11 -20.33
C LYS A 10 -18.44 2.34 -19.65
N SER A 11 -18.54 2.41 -18.32
CA SER A 11 -17.97 3.51 -17.54
C SER A 11 -16.45 3.58 -17.68
N LEU A 12 -15.76 2.44 -17.64
CA LEU A 12 -14.31 2.40 -17.83
C LEU A 12 -13.91 2.79 -19.26
N LYS A 13 -14.60 2.29 -20.30
CA LYS A 13 -14.34 2.70 -21.70
C LYS A 13 -14.52 4.20 -21.89
N GLN A 14 -15.56 4.78 -21.30
CA GLN A 14 -15.80 6.22 -21.35
C GLN A 14 -14.71 7.02 -20.62
N ALA A 15 -14.27 6.56 -19.45
CA ALA A 15 -13.18 7.18 -18.71
C ALA A 15 -11.89 7.18 -19.55
N LEU A 16 -11.45 6.02 -20.05
CA LEU A 16 -10.25 5.90 -20.88
C LEU A 16 -10.32 6.75 -22.15
N SER A 17 -11.45 6.73 -22.86
CA SER A 17 -11.65 7.57 -24.05
C SER A 17 -11.57 9.07 -23.73
N SER A 18 -12.14 9.50 -22.60
CA SER A 18 -12.08 10.90 -22.17
C SER A 18 -10.66 11.30 -21.77
N MET A 19 -9.94 10.43 -21.07
CA MET A 19 -8.56 10.64 -20.65
C MET A 19 -7.62 10.74 -21.86
N LYS A 20 -7.80 9.87 -22.85
CA LYS A 20 -7.07 9.91 -24.12
C LYS A 20 -7.24 11.22 -24.86
N ARG A 21 -8.47 11.76 -24.89
CA ARG A 21 -8.76 13.05 -25.51
C ARG A 21 -8.04 14.21 -24.80
N VAL A 22 -7.93 14.16 -23.48
CA VAL A 22 -7.32 15.26 -22.69
C VAL A 22 -5.79 15.17 -22.70
N ALA A 23 -5.21 13.98 -22.49
CA ALA A 23 -3.77 13.79 -22.48
C ALA A 23 -3.15 13.80 -23.88
N GLY A 24 -3.93 13.54 -24.94
CA GLY A 24 -3.47 13.63 -26.32
C GLY A 24 -2.31 12.67 -26.61
N LYS A 25 -1.16 13.20 -27.04
CA LYS A 25 0.00 12.38 -27.44
C LYS A 25 0.69 11.67 -26.28
N SER A 26 0.65 12.21 -25.05
CA SER A 26 1.32 11.60 -23.89
C SER A 26 0.66 10.30 -23.45
N TYR A 27 -0.66 10.19 -23.65
CA TYR A 27 -1.49 9.07 -23.23
C TYR A 27 -0.93 7.68 -23.63
N ASN A 28 -0.38 7.57 -24.84
CA ASN A 28 0.08 6.28 -25.38
C ASN A 28 1.37 5.75 -24.73
N ASN A 29 2.14 6.62 -24.06
CA ASN A 29 3.39 6.27 -23.42
C ASN A 29 3.30 6.41 -21.89
N ASP A 30 2.12 6.75 -21.37
CA ASP A 30 1.94 7.05 -19.95
C ASP A 30 1.62 5.80 -19.12
N VAL A 31 1.96 5.87 -17.85
CA VAL A 31 1.59 4.88 -16.83
C VAL A 31 0.23 5.28 -16.27
N LEU A 32 -0.70 4.33 -16.30
CA LEU A 32 -1.99 4.46 -15.66
C LEU A 32 -1.84 4.12 -14.18
N LYS A 33 -2.15 5.07 -13.31
CA LYS A 33 -2.33 4.81 -11.89
C LYS A 33 -3.80 4.45 -11.64
N ILE A 34 -4.04 3.37 -10.92
CA ILE A 34 -5.36 2.92 -10.49
C ILE A 34 -5.32 2.83 -8.95
N SER A 35 -6.02 3.72 -8.27
CA SER A 35 -6.17 3.66 -6.81
C SER A 35 -7.48 2.98 -6.45
N VAL A 36 -7.39 1.83 -5.78
CA VAL A 36 -8.53 1.06 -5.28
C VAL A 36 -8.90 1.60 -3.89
N LEU A 37 -10.09 2.19 -3.80
CA LEU A 37 -10.66 2.81 -2.60
C LEU A 37 -11.99 2.11 -2.24
N PRO A 38 -12.59 2.35 -1.07
CA PRO A 38 -13.89 1.77 -0.74
C PRO A 38 -14.95 2.23 -1.74
N ASP A 39 -15.62 1.26 -2.37
CA ASP A 39 -16.73 1.44 -3.32
C ASP A 39 -16.41 2.23 -4.59
N LYS A 40 -15.13 2.56 -4.82
CA LYS A 40 -14.71 3.33 -5.99
C LYS A 40 -13.27 3.05 -6.37
N VAL A 41 -12.98 3.30 -7.64
CA VAL A 41 -11.63 3.27 -8.19
C VAL A 41 -11.33 4.63 -8.78
N GLU A 42 -10.17 5.17 -8.43
CA GLU A 42 -9.59 6.33 -9.09
C GLU A 42 -8.66 5.86 -10.20
N ILE A 43 -8.78 6.43 -11.39
CA ILE A 43 -7.89 6.18 -12.51
C ILE A 43 -7.26 7.50 -12.92
N ALA A 44 -5.93 7.53 -12.93
CA ALA A 44 -5.15 8.73 -13.18
C ALA A 44 -4.04 8.48 -14.21
N ILE A 45 -3.82 9.49 -15.04
CA ILE A 45 -2.63 9.69 -15.88
C ILE A 45 -2.14 11.12 -15.65
N GLN A 46 -1.01 11.50 -16.23
CA GLN A 46 -0.51 12.86 -16.05
C GLN A 46 -1.56 13.91 -16.47
N GLY A 47 -1.99 14.71 -15.50
CA GLY A 47 -2.91 15.83 -15.71
C GLY A 47 -4.41 15.47 -15.79
N VAL A 48 -4.80 14.20 -15.63
CA VAL A 48 -6.21 13.79 -15.70
C VAL A 48 -6.53 12.71 -14.67
N ILE A 49 -7.58 12.92 -13.89
CA ILE A 49 -8.08 11.99 -12.87
C ILE A 49 -9.56 11.70 -13.14
N LYS A 50 -9.98 10.44 -13.00
CA LYS A 50 -11.36 9.98 -13.11
C LYS A 50 -11.71 9.06 -11.96
N PHE A 51 -12.92 9.21 -11.44
CA PHE A 51 -13.49 8.34 -10.40
C PHE A 51 -14.58 7.46 -11.00
N LEU A 52 -14.54 6.17 -10.67
CA LEU A 52 -15.50 5.16 -11.11
C LEU A 52 -16.06 4.43 -9.90
N THR A 53 -17.38 4.25 -9.83
CA THR A 53 -17.99 3.36 -8.84
C THR A 53 -17.63 1.91 -9.15
N ALA A 54 -17.18 1.17 -8.14
CA ALA A 54 -16.72 -0.21 -8.28
C ALA A 54 -17.00 -1.00 -7.00
N LYS A 55 -17.16 -2.31 -7.11
CA LYS A 55 -17.08 -3.21 -5.96
C LYS A 55 -15.62 -3.57 -5.74
N THR A 56 -15.08 -3.28 -4.56
CA THR A 56 -13.64 -3.34 -4.29
C THR A 56 -13.33 -4.23 -3.10
N GLU A 57 -12.27 -5.03 -3.21
CA GLU A 57 -11.68 -5.79 -2.12
C GLU A 57 -10.19 -5.40 -1.99
N GLY A 58 -9.84 -4.85 -0.83
CA GLY A 58 -8.50 -4.33 -0.55
C GLY A 58 -8.29 -2.86 -0.95
N PHE A 59 -7.09 -2.35 -0.63
CA PHE A 59 -6.65 -0.99 -0.92
C PHE A 59 -5.26 -1.04 -1.56
N ALA A 60 -5.13 -0.52 -2.78
CA ALA A 60 -3.87 -0.54 -3.51
C ALA A 60 -3.80 0.59 -4.54
N ASP A 61 -2.61 1.13 -4.71
CA ASP A 61 -2.20 1.93 -5.85
C ASP A 61 -1.53 0.99 -6.85
N ILE A 62 -2.18 0.81 -8.00
CA ILE A 62 -1.72 -0.08 -9.06
C ILE A 62 -1.21 0.78 -10.21
N PHE A 63 -0.04 0.43 -10.73
CA PHE A 63 0.57 1.11 -11.87
C PHE A 63 0.66 0.13 -13.04
N ILE A 64 0.05 0.46 -14.17
CA ILE A 64 0.10 -0.36 -15.38
C ILE A 64 0.34 0.49 -16.63
N PRO A 65 0.97 -0.06 -17.69
CA PRO A 65 1.03 0.63 -18.97
C PRO A 65 -0.38 0.82 -19.53
N THR A 66 -0.74 2.07 -19.86
CA THR A 66 -2.09 2.44 -20.31
C THR A 66 -2.58 1.58 -21.50
N LYS A 67 -1.67 1.26 -22.43
CA LYS A 67 -1.96 0.42 -23.60
C LYS A 67 -2.42 -1.00 -23.27
N VAL A 68 -1.96 -1.58 -22.17
CA VAL A 68 -2.33 -2.95 -21.77
C VAL A 68 -3.81 -2.98 -21.42
N LEU A 69 -4.26 -2.02 -20.60
CA LEU A 69 -5.67 -1.91 -20.25
C LEU A 69 -6.51 -1.52 -21.47
N GLU A 70 -6.07 -0.56 -22.30
CA GLU A 70 -6.81 -0.19 -23.51
C GLU A 70 -7.01 -1.38 -24.46
N ALA A 71 -5.97 -2.16 -24.72
CA ALA A 71 -6.04 -3.30 -25.62
C ALA A 71 -7.11 -4.30 -25.16
N TYR A 72 -7.11 -4.64 -23.87
CA TYR A 72 -8.14 -5.50 -23.31
C TYR A 72 -9.55 -4.89 -23.40
N MET A 73 -9.67 -3.59 -23.09
CA MET A 73 -10.96 -2.90 -23.15
C MET A 73 -11.51 -2.80 -24.58
N GLN A 74 -10.66 -2.75 -25.60
CA GLN A 74 -11.09 -2.76 -26.99
C GLN A 74 -11.69 -4.11 -27.41
N THR A 75 -11.21 -5.22 -26.85
CA THR A 75 -11.63 -6.57 -27.25
C THR A 75 -12.77 -7.13 -26.40
N THR A 76 -12.98 -6.63 -25.19
CA THR A 76 -14.02 -7.14 -24.29
C THR A 76 -15.43 -6.64 -24.63
N SER A 77 -16.40 -7.56 -24.55
CA SER A 77 -17.84 -7.32 -24.73
C SER A 77 -18.67 -7.49 -23.45
N THR A 78 -18.04 -7.82 -22.31
CA THR A 78 -18.75 -8.05 -21.06
C THR A 78 -19.32 -6.76 -20.48
N ALA A 79 -20.48 -6.84 -19.82
CA ALA A 79 -21.12 -5.67 -19.19
C ALA A 79 -20.39 -5.19 -17.91
N SER A 80 -19.78 -6.14 -17.20
CA SER A 80 -18.98 -5.92 -15.99
C SER A 80 -17.68 -6.70 -16.12
N ILE A 81 -16.60 -6.15 -15.58
CA ILE A 81 -15.27 -6.79 -15.58
C ILE A 81 -14.73 -6.75 -14.16
N SER A 82 -14.26 -7.92 -13.71
CA SER A 82 -13.47 -8.07 -12.51
C SER A 82 -11.98 -8.06 -12.88
N PHE A 83 -11.22 -7.25 -12.16
CA PHE A 83 -9.78 -7.17 -12.24
C PHE A 83 -9.18 -7.70 -10.94
N ILE A 84 -8.16 -8.52 -11.06
CA ILE A 84 -7.34 -9.00 -9.96
C ILE A 84 -5.89 -8.58 -10.28
N PHE A 85 -5.25 -7.89 -9.36
CA PHE A 85 -3.88 -7.41 -9.51
C PHE A 85 -2.97 -8.03 -8.47
N LYS A 86 -1.83 -8.50 -8.94
CA LYS A 86 -0.68 -8.94 -8.15
C LYS A 86 0.57 -8.26 -8.68
N GLU A 87 1.63 -8.25 -7.90
CA GLU A 87 2.90 -7.73 -8.38
C GLU A 87 3.32 -8.46 -9.67
N GLY A 88 3.49 -7.71 -10.75
CA GLY A 88 3.84 -8.24 -12.07
C GLY A 88 2.70 -8.89 -12.87
N GLU A 89 1.47 -8.94 -12.35
CA GLU A 89 0.35 -9.67 -12.97
C GLU A 89 -0.97 -8.89 -12.88
N MET A 90 -1.69 -8.83 -14.00
CA MET A 90 -3.06 -8.35 -14.09
C MET A 90 -3.93 -9.45 -14.69
N GLN A 91 -4.95 -9.89 -13.95
CA GLN A 91 -5.99 -10.77 -14.45
C GLN A 91 -7.28 -9.98 -14.67
N CYS A 92 -7.91 -10.18 -15.81
CA CYS A 92 -9.21 -9.60 -16.14
C CYS A 92 -10.08 -10.62 -16.88
N GLY A 93 -11.15 -11.08 -16.23
CA GLY A 93 -11.93 -12.23 -16.71
C GLY A 93 -11.07 -13.49 -16.81
N SER A 94 -11.04 -14.11 -18.01
CA SER A 94 -10.21 -15.29 -18.30
C SER A 94 -8.80 -14.97 -18.80
N SER A 95 -8.46 -13.69 -18.97
CA SER A 95 -7.15 -13.27 -19.48
C SER A 95 -6.20 -12.94 -18.34
N ILE A 96 -4.96 -13.41 -18.45
CA ILE A 96 -3.88 -13.12 -17.49
C ILE A 96 -2.75 -12.43 -18.26
N TYR A 97 -2.33 -11.27 -17.77
CA TYR A 97 -1.27 -10.45 -18.34
C TYR A 97 -0.11 -10.38 -17.35
N ASN A 98 1.05 -10.87 -17.77
CA ASN A 98 2.27 -10.84 -16.97
C ASN A 98 3.25 -9.81 -17.51
N SER A 99 3.65 -8.85 -16.68
CA SER A 99 4.64 -7.83 -17.01
C SER A 99 5.24 -7.22 -15.76
N LYS A 100 6.58 -7.09 -15.72
CA LYS A 100 7.29 -6.37 -14.65
C LYS A 100 6.93 -4.89 -14.54
N ALA A 101 6.26 -4.34 -15.55
CA ALA A 101 5.77 -2.96 -15.53
C ALA A 101 4.47 -2.81 -14.71
N ILE A 102 3.82 -3.90 -14.33
CA ILE A 102 2.65 -3.91 -13.46
C ILE A 102 3.16 -3.91 -12.02
N ARG A 103 2.93 -2.81 -11.31
CA ARG A 103 3.37 -2.64 -9.91
C ARG A 103 2.17 -2.41 -9.01
N VAL A 104 2.17 -3.02 -7.83
CA VAL A 104 1.13 -2.84 -6.82
C VAL A 104 1.77 -2.27 -5.56
N GLU A 105 1.44 -1.02 -5.25
CA GLU A 105 1.86 -0.32 -4.04
C GLU A 105 0.67 -0.24 -3.06
N THR A 106 0.93 -0.41 -1.77
CA THR A 106 -0.11 -0.21 -0.74
C THR A 106 -0.44 1.27 -0.59
N ILE A 107 -1.72 1.62 -0.63
CA ILE A 107 -2.15 2.93 -0.15
C ILE A 107 -1.98 2.89 1.36
N PHE A 108 -1.05 3.69 1.90
CA PHE A 108 -0.81 3.86 3.34
C PHE A 108 -1.97 4.63 4.03
N SER A 109 -3.20 4.25 3.74
CA SER A 109 -4.39 4.70 4.46
C SER A 109 -5.27 3.49 4.68
N ASN A 110 -4.76 2.53 5.46
CA ASN A 110 -5.64 1.58 6.10
C ASN A 110 -6.40 2.40 7.16
N PRO A 111 -7.74 2.55 7.10
CA PRO A 111 -8.48 3.29 8.12
C PRO A 111 -8.30 2.71 9.53
N ASP A 112 -7.82 1.46 9.64
CA ASP A 112 -7.44 0.80 10.89
C ASP A 112 -5.98 1.08 11.33
N ASN A 113 -5.21 1.83 10.53
CA ASN A 113 -3.85 2.23 10.86
C ASN A 113 -3.87 3.57 11.62
N ASP A 114 -3.98 3.49 12.94
CA ASP A 114 -3.92 4.65 13.83
C ASP A 114 -2.53 5.31 13.88
N LEU A 115 -1.56 4.81 13.11
CA LEU A 115 -0.21 5.35 13.06
C LEU A 115 -0.13 6.60 12.19
N PRO A 116 0.51 7.70 12.67
CA PRO A 116 0.75 8.88 11.85
C PRO A 116 1.67 8.58 10.66
N LEU A 117 1.51 9.30 9.55
CA LEU A 117 2.34 9.15 8.33
C LEU A 117 3.85 9.21 8.60
N ASN A 118 4.28 10.00 9.59
CA ASN A 118 5.67 10.10 10.05
C ASN A 118 5.83 9.44 11.43
N THR A 119 5.53 8.15 11.52
CA THR A 119 5.66 7.40 12.77
C THR A 119 7.13 7.24 13.15
N ASN A 120 7.48 7.75 14.34
CA ASN A 120 8.79 7.50 14.93
C ASN A 120 8.88 6.10 15.55
N ASN A 121 10.10 5.61 15.79
CA ASN A 121 10.32 4.26 16.32
C ASN A 121 9.61 4.00 17.66
N LEU A 122 9.47 5.00 18.54
CA LEU A 122 8.79 4.83 19.83
C LEU A 122 7.29 4.58 19.64
N VAL A 123 6.64 5.36 18.77
CA VAL A 123 5.21 5.20 18.45
C VAL A 123 4.98 3.87 17.74
N LEU A 124 5.88 3.46 16.85
CA LEU A 124 5.81 2.16 16.18
C LEU A 124 5.92 0.98 17.17
N LEU A 125 6.83 1.07 18.15
CA LEU A 125 7.00 0.05 19.18
C LEU A 125 5.81 0.01 20.14
N ARG A 126 5.26 1.16 20.54
CA ARG A 126 4.00 1.24 21.31
C ARG A 126 2.85 0.55 20.58
N TYR A 127 2.71 0.83 19.29
CA TYR A 127 1.69 0.22 18.47
C TYR A 127 1.86 -1.30 18.39
N ALA A 128 3.10 -1.78 18.27
CA ALA A 128 3.39 -3.21 18.25
C ALA A 128 3.01 -3.92 19.56
N GLU A 129 3.22 -3.30 20.73
CA GLU A 129 2.85 -3.89 22.02
C GLU A 129 1.34 -3.89 22.28
N ASN A 130 0.60 -2.95 21.67
CA ASN A 130 -0.84 -2.80 21.86
C ASN A 130 -1.70 -3.53 20.82
N ASN A 131 -1.09 -4.20 19.84
CA ASN A 131 -1.81 -4.86 18.75
C ASN A 131 -1.34 -6.30 18.58
N THR A 132 -2.23 -7.16 18.07
CA THR A 132 -1.90 -8.56 17.79
C THR A 132 -0.98 -8.70 16.58
N GLU A 133 -0.20 -9.78 16.55
CA GLU A 133 0.70 -10.10 15.44
C GLU A 133 -0.05 -10.18 14.10
N ASN A 134 -1.23 -10.80 14.09
CA ASN A 134 -2.11 -10.83 12.92
C ASN A 134 -2.50 -9.43 12.41
N LYS A 135 -2.73 -8.46 13.31
CA LYS A 135 -3.06 -7.08 12.92
C LYS A 135 -1.83 -6.37 12.36
N ILE A 136 -0.66 -6.58 12.97
CA ILE A 136 0.63 -6.04 12.51
C ILE A 136 0.98 -6.55 11.10
N GLU A 137 0.76 -7.85 10.84
CA GLU A 137 1.01 -8.47 9.54
C GLU A 137 0.05 -7.93 8.47
N LYS A 138 -1.25 -7.83 8.79
CA LYS A 138 -2.25 -7.23 7.88
C LYS A 138 -1.91 -5.79 7.48
N LEU A 139 -1.26 -5.05 8.38
CA LEU A 139 -0.83 -3.67 8.13
C LEU A 139 0.54 -3.56 7.44
N GLY A 140 1.24 -4.68 7.20
CA GLY A 140 2.56 -4.68 6.58
C GLY A 140 3.67 -4.07 7.45
N LEU A 141 3.43 -3.91 8.76
CA LEU A 141 4.35 -3.21 9.68
C LEU A 141 5.48 -4.10 10.22
N THR A 142 5.44 -5.42 9.95
CA THR A 142 6.35 -6.41 10.53
C THR A 142 7.83 -6.05 10.35
N ASN A 143 8.24 -5.64 9.15
CA ASN A 143 9.63 -5.28 8.87
C ASN A 143 10.05 -3.97 9.55
N GLN A 144 9.16 -2.98 9.61
CA GLN A 144 9.46 -1.70 10.26
C GLN A 144 9.62 -1.89 11.77
N ILE A 145 8.73 -2.66 12.40
CA ILE A 145 8.80 -3.00 13.83
C ILE A 145 10.08 -3.78 14.13
N ARG A 146 10.44 -4.76 13.29
CA ARG A 146 11.69 -5.52 13.45
C ARG A 146 12.91 -4.62 13.42
N ASN A 147 12.96 -3.67 12.48
CA ASN A 147 14.05 -2.70 12.38
C ASN A 147 14.10 -1.78 13.60
N ALA A 148 12.95 -1.28 14.06
CA ALA A 148 12.86 -0.46 15.26
C ALA A 148 13.32 -1.21 16.52
N LYS A 149 12.94 -2.48 16.69
CA LYS A 149 13.41 -3.35 17.79
C LYS A 149 14.93 -3.53 17.74
N ARG A 150 15.48 -3.81 16.55
CA ARG A 150 16.94 -3.96 16.37
C ARG A 150 17.68 -2.68 16.75
N GLN A 151 17.18 -1.53 16.29
CA GLN A 151 17.79 -0.24 16.60
C GLN A 151 17.69 0.11 18.08
N LEU A 152 16.58 -0.25 18.74
CA LEU A 152 16.43 -0.12 20.19
C LEU A 152 17.49 -0.93 20.92
N THR A 153 17.68 -2.21 20.58
CA THR A 153 18.71 -3.06 21.19
C THR A 153 20.11 -2.46 21.02
N THR A 154 20.44 -1.97 19.83
CA THR A 154 21.73 -1.29 19.57
C THR A 154 21.89 -0.06 20.47
N ASN A 155 20.85 0.76 20.60
CA ASN A 155 20.89 1.96 21.43
C ASN A 155 21.02 1.64 22.93
N ILE A 156 20.33 0.59 23.41
CA ILE A 156 20.47 0.10 24.79
C ILE A 156 21.91 -0.34 25.06
N ASN A 157 22.50 -1.13 24.16
CA ASN A 157 23.87 -1.60 24.31
C ASN A 157 24.88 -0.44 24.31
N ASN A 158 24.66 0.57 23.48
CA ASN A 158 25.49 1.77 23.46
C ASN A 158 25.34 2.57 24.77
N ALA A 159 24.11 2.75 25.24
CA ALA A 159 23.85 3.43 26.51
C ALA A 159 24.51 2.71 27.69
N LEU A 160 24.44 1.38 27.76
CA LEU A 160 25.10 0.60 28.81
C LEU A 160 26.62 0.76 28.81
N LYS A 161 27.25 0.84 27.62
CA LYS A 161 28.69 1.13 27.55
C LYS A 161 29.03 2.46 28.21
N HIS A 162 28.23 3.49 27.94
CA HIS A 162 28.45 4.83 28.51
C HIS A 162 28.09 4.93 30.00
N LEU A 163 27.05 4.22 30.43
CA LEU A 163 26.52 4.27 31.80
C LEU A 163 27.19 3.25 32.74
N SER A 164 28.02 2.35 32.22
CA SER A 164 28.76 1.34 33.01
C SER A 164 29.55 1.94 34.19
N LYS A 165 30.06 3.16 34.05
CA LYS A 165 30.79 3.89 35.11
C LYS A 165 29.92 4.33 36.29
N TYR A 166 28.60 4.32 36.10
CA TYR A 166 27.60 4.69 37.10
C TYR A 166 26.86 3.46 37.64
N GLU A 167 27.38 2.26 37.39
CA GLU A 167 26.81 0.98 37.84
C GLU A 167 25.37 0.70 37.38
N VAL A 168 24.91 1.40 36.32
CA VAL A 168 23.58 1.17 35.75
C VAL A 168 23.55 -0.18 35.05
N SER A 169 22.65 -1.04 35.50
CA SER A 169 22.43 -2.38 34.95
C SER A 169 21.57 -2.36 33.68
N TYR A 170 21.65 -3.45 32.91
CA TYR A 170 20.76 -3.67 31.76
C TYR A 170 19.29 -3.63 32.21
N ASP A 171 18.96 -4.29 33.32
CA ASP A 171 17.58 -4.43 33.79
C ASP A 171 16.97 -3.09 34.20
N GLU A 172 17.74 -2.21 34.85
CA GLU A 172 17.28 -0.85 35.18
C GLU A 172 16.99 -0.02 33.94
N LEU A 173 17.91 -0.03 32.97
CA LEU A 173 17.76 0.70 31.73
C LEU A 173 16.60 0.14 30.89
N HIS A 174 16.48 -1.18 30.82
CA HIS A 174 15.41 -1.89 30.13
C HIS A 174 14.05 -1.55 30.74
N ASN A 175 13.93 -1.57 32.07
CA ASN A 175 12.69 -1.23 32.77
C ASN A 175 12.25 0.22 32.50
N ILE A 176 13.17 1.18 32.52
CA ILE A 176 12.87 2.58 32.22
C ILE A 176 12.33 2.73 30.79
N ILE A 177 12.98 2.07 29.83
CA ILE A 177 12.60 2.12 28.41
C ILE A 177 11.26 1.41 28.18
N TYR A 178 11.07 0.24 28.77
CA TYR A 178 9.88 -0.57 28.57
C TYR A 178 8.65 0.12 29.17
N LYS A 179 8.77 0.81 30.31
CA LYS A 179 7.72 1.70 30.85
C LYS A 179 7.31 2.84 29.88
N LYS A 180 8.23 3.30 29.02
CA LYS A 180 7.90 4.30 27.99
C LYS A 180 7.22 3.69 26.78
N ILE A 181 7.46 2.40 26.48
CA ILE A 181 6.83 1.66 25.38
C ILE A 181 5.45 1.14 25.79
N LYS A 182 5.29 0.72 27.04
CA LYS A 182 4.02 0.28 27.63
C LYS A 182 3.70 1.15 28.85
N PRO A 183 3.22 2.39 28.65
CA PRO A 183 2.70 3.18 29.76
C PRO A 183 1.43 2.50 30.28
N GLU A 184 1.41 2.21 31.58
CA GLU A 184 0.19 1.79 32.30
C GLU A 184 -0.92 2.84 32.19
#